data_AF-A0A8J7NAD5-F1
#
_entry.id   AF-A0A8J7NAD5-F1
#
_cell.length_a   1.000
_cell.length_b   1.000
_cell.length_c   1.000
_cell.angle_alpha   90.00
_cell.angle_beta   90.00
_cell.angle_gamma   90.00
#
_symmetry.space_group_name_H-M   'P 1'
#
loop_
_entity.id
_entity.type
_entity.pdbx_description
1 polymer ?
#
loop_
_entity_poly.entity_id
_entity_poly.type
_entity_poly.pdbx_seq_one_letter_code
_entity_poly.pdbx_strand_id
1 'polypeptide(L)' 'VTSVEPCCMCAGTCYWAGIGAVVYGLSEARLADLTGDNPENQTLDLSCHQVFAAGRRPVAVRGPFPELEDEIIKDHSGFW' A
#
# COMPACT_ATOMS: atom_id res chain seq x y z
N VAL A 1 4.75 5.17 8.44
CA VAL A 1 5.25 5.54 7.11
C VAL A 1 5.69 4.25 6.44
N THR A 2 5.37 4.04 5.17
CA THR A 2 5.74 2.87 4.36
C THR A 2 6.04 3.33 2.93
N SER A 3 6.85 2.59 2.17
CA SER A 3 7.15 2.93 0.76
C SER A 3 5.93 2.68 -0.12
N VAL A 4 5.30 1.51 0.00
CA VAL A 4 4.10 1.13 -0.76
C VAL A 4 2.86 1.12 0.14
N GLU A 5 1.70 1.42 -0.44
CA GLU A 5 0.38 1.26 0.17
C GLU A 5 0.27 -0.09 0.89
N PRO A 6 -0.21 -0.12 2.15
CA PRO A 6 -0.31 -1.38 2.88
C PRO A 6 -1.38 -2.27 2.24
N CYS A 7 -1.00 -3.49 1.88
CA CYS A 7 -1.96 -4.51 1.45
C CYS A 7 -3.01 -4.78 2.53
N CYS A 8 -4.06 -5.53 2.17
CA CYS A 8 -5.21 -5.78 3.05
C CYS A 8 -4.84 -6.28 4.46
N MET A 9 -3.82 -7.15 4.55
CA MET A 9 -3.31 -7.68 5.81
C MET A 9 -2.67 -6.59 6.67
N CYS A 10 -1.79 -5.79 6.08
CA CYS A 10 -1.09 -4.71 6.77
C CYS A 10 -2.06 -3.58 7.16
N ALA A 11 -2.99 -3.22 6.28
CA ALA A 11 -4.03 -2.22 6.56
C ALA A 11 -4.93 -2.66 7.73
N GLY A 12 -5.40 -3.92 7.71
CA GLY A 12 -6.16 -4.49 8.83
C GLY A 12 -5.38 -4.50 10.14
N THR A 13 -4.09 -4.83 10.07
CA THR A 13 -3.19 -4.79 11.24
C THR A 13 -3.06 -3.37 11.79
N CYS A 14 -2.84 -2.36 10.92
CA CYS A 14 -2.80 -0.96 11.35
C CYS A 14 -4.10 -0.55 12.07
N TYR A 15 -5.26 -0.96 11.53
CA TYR A 15 -6.55 -0.69 12.16
C TYR A 15 -6.66 -1.35 13.54
N TRP A 16 -6.35 -2.64 13.68
CA TRP A 16 -6.48 -3.30 14.98
C TRP A 16 -5.44 -2.85 16.01
N ALA A 17 -4.26 -2.45 15.56
CA ALA A 17 -3.19 -1.91 16.42
C ALA A 17 -3.47 -0.49 16.95
N GLY A 18 -4.56 0.16 16.55
CA GLY A 18 -4.85 1.52 17.01
C GLY A 18 -4.09 2.61 16.26
N ILE A 19 -3.44 2.31 15.14
CA ILE A 19 -2.69 3.29 14.36
C ILE A 19 -3.69 4.28 13.74
N GLY A 20 -3.52 5.56 14.07
CA GLY A 20 -4.43 6.64 13.65
C GLY A 20 -4.14 7.20 12.27
N ALA A 21 -2.96 6.94 11.71
CA ALA A 21 -2.60 7.42 10.38
C ALA A 21 -1.59 6.51 9.67
N VAL A 22 -1.76 6.38 8.35
CA VAL A 22 -0.82 5.75 7.43
C VAL A 22 -0.36 6.79 6.42
N VAL A 23 0.93 6.74 6.09
CA VAL A 23 1.57 7.56 5.05
C VAL A 23 2.31 6.61 4.13
N TYR A 24 2.02 6.63 2.83
CA TYR A 24 2.66 5.77 1.83
C TYR A 24 3.03 6.53 0.55
N GLY A 25 4.07 6.08 -0.15
CA GLY A 25 4.59 6.74 -1.35
C GLY A 25 4.00 6.22 -2.66
N LEU A 26 3.99 4.90 -2.88
CA LEU A 26 3.49 4.24 -4.08
C LEU A 26 2.15 3.53 -3.79
N SER A 27 1.16 3.62 -4.67
CA SER A 27 -0.10 2.86 -4.52
C SER A 27 0.08 1.35 -4.75
N GLU A 28 -0.80 0.52 -4.19
CA GLU A 28 -0.79 -0.93 -4.42
C GLU A 28 -1.06 -1.27 -5.90
N ALA A 29 -1.98 -0.56 -6.55
CA ALA A 29 -2.24 -0.72 -7.99
C ALA A 29 -0.97 -0.48 -8.83
N ARG A 30 -0.19 0.54 -8.47
CA ARG A 30 1.08 0.83 -9.14
C ARG A 30 2.15 -0.23 -8.85
N LEU A 31 2.17 -0.79 -7.65
CA LEU A 31 3.00 -1.96 -7.35
C LEU A 31 2.57 -3.17 -8.20
N ALA A 32 1.27 -3.39 -8.38
CA ALA A 32 0.73 -4.48 -9.19
C ALA A 32 1.21 -4.39 -10.65
N ASP A 33 1.29 -3.19 -11.23
CA ASP A 33 1.88 -2.98 -12.56
C ASP A 33 3.35 -3.44 -12.64
N LEU A 34 4.12 -3.26 -11.55
CA LEU A 34 5.53 -3.65 -11.49
C LEU A 34 5.69 -5.15 -11.30
N THR A 35 4.78 -5.79 -10.54
CA THR A 35 4.86 -7.22 -10.23
C THR A 35 4.28 -8.08 -11.34
N GLY A 36 3.30 -7.57 -12.10
CA GLY A 36 2.57 -8.32 -13.12
C GLY A 36 2.00 -9.63 -12.56
N ASP A 37 2.15 -10.72 -13.32
CA ASP A 37 1.70 -12.07 -12.94
C ASP A 37 2.75 -12.85 -12.13
N ASN A 38 3.62 -12.18 -11.37
CA ASN A 38 4.64 -12.87 -10.56
C ASN A 38 3.97 -13.84 -9.56
N PRO A 39 4.29 -15.16 -9.59
CA PRO A 39 3.66 -16.16 -8.75
C PRO A 39 4.00 -16.02 -7.25
N GLU A 40 5.09 -15.34 -6.90
CA GLU A 40 5.50 -15.07 -5.52
C GLU A 40 4.77 -13.86 -4.92
N ASN A 41 4.20 -12.98 -5.76
CA ASN A 41 3.42 -11.83 -5.31
C ASN A 41 2.12 -11.69 -6.10
N GLN A 42 1.17 -12.54 -5.74
CA GLN A 42 -0.21 -12.49 -6.24
C GLN A 42 -0.95 -11.29 -5.64
N THR A 43 -0.68 -10.11 -6.19
CA THR A 43 -1.18 -8.85 -5.66
C THR A 43 -2.72 -8.85 -5.62
N LEU A 44 -3.27 -8.61 -4.44
CA LEU A 44 -4.69 -8.42 -4.25
C LEU A 44 -5.04 -6.97 -4.59
N ASP A 45 -5.86 -6.75 -5.62
CA ASP A 45 -6.32 -5.41 -5.99
C ASP A 45 -7.38 -4.90 -4.99
N LEU A 46 -6.94 -4.50 -3.79
CA LEU A 46 -7.79 -4.01 -2.71
C LEU A 46 -7.11 -2.88 -1.92
N SER A 47 -7.44 -1.64 -2.29
CA SER A 47 -6.90 -0.46 -1.64
C SER A 47 -7.11 -0.45 -0.13
N CYS A 48 -6.08 0.02 0.61
CA CYS A 48 -6.15 0.22 2.05
C CYS A 48 -7.28 1.19 2.46
N HIS A 49 -7.66 2.12 1.58
CA HIS A 49 -8.79 3.03 1.80
C HIS A 49 -10.10 2.26 1.97
N GLN A 50 -10.32 1.21 1.17
CA GLN A 50 -11.50 0.36 1.28
C GLN A 50 -11.49 -0.43 2.60
N VAL A 51 -10.33 -0.95 3.00
CA VAL A 51 -10.16 -1.66 4.28
C VAL A 51 -10.47 -0.74 5.46
N PHE A 52 -9.93 0.48 5.47
CA PHE A 52 -10.20 1.44 6.55
C PHE A 52 -11.64 1.96 6.54
N ALA A 53 -12.27 2.13 5.37
CA ALA A 53 -13.67 2.53 5.25
C ALA A 53 -14.65 1.50 5.84
N ALA A 54 -14.25 0.23 5.96
CA ALA A 54 -15.03 -0.80 6.64
C ALA A 54 -15.00 -0.68 8.19
N GLY A 55 -14.09 0.14 8.73
CA GLY A 55 -13.92 0.35 10.17
C GLY A 55 -14.85 1.43 10.75
N ARG A 56 -15.01 1.41 12.07
CA ARG A 56 -15.76 2.45 12.81
C ARG A 56 -14.89 3.62 13.26
N ARG A 57 -13.59 3.39 13.42
CA ARG A 57 -12.63 4.42 13.81
C ARG A 57 -11.98 5.02 12.56
N PRO A 58 -11.89 6.37 12.44
CA PRO A 58 -11.18 6.97 11.33
C PRO A 58 -9.68 6.62 11.39
N VAL A 59 -9.10 6.34 10.23
CA VAL A 59 -7.66 6.23 10.01
C VAL A 59 -7.30 7.22 8.92
N ALA A 60 -6.40 8.16 9.20
CA ALA A 60 -5.97 9.13 8.20
C ALA A 60 -5.03 8.44 7.21
N VAL A 61 -5.34 8.52 5.93
CA VAL A 61 -4.49 7.99 4.86
C VAL A 61 -3.88 9.15 4.09
N ARG A 62 -2.55 9.18 3.95
CA ARG A 62 -1.82 10.21 3.23
C ARG A 62 -0.93 9.56 2.19
N GLY A 63 -1.08 9.98 0.94
CA GLY A 63 -0.42 9.37 -0.20
C GLY A 63 -1.42 8.94 -1.28
N PRO A 64 -0.94 8.43 -2.42
CA PRO A 64 0.48 8.35 -2.78
C PRO A 64 1.14 9.73 -2.92
N PHE A 65 2.47 9.78 -2.90
CA PHE A 65 3.27 10.98 -3.15
C PHE A 65 4.01 10.79 -4.47
N PRO A 66 3.48 11.30 -5.60
CA PRO A 66 4.07 11.09 -6.92
C PRO A 66 5.53 11.51 -7.03
N GLU A 67 5.95 12.52 -6.25
CA GLU A 67 7.33 12.98 -6.19
C GLU A 67 8.33 11.93 -5.65
N LEU A 68 7.84 10.87 -4.99
CA LEU A 68 8.63 9.76 -4.46
C LEU A 68 8.57 8.50 -5.34
N GLU A 69 7.72 8.47 -6.36
CA GLU A 69 7.44 7.25 -7.14
C GLU A 69 8.72 6.71 -7.83
N ASP A 70 9.47 7.58 -8.50
CA ASP A 70 10.70 7.19 -9.20
C ASP A 70 11.78 6.64 -8.25
N GLU A 71 11.78 7.07 -6.99
CA GLU A 71 12.70 6.54 -5.97
C GLU A 71 12.28 5.14 -5.54
N ILE A 72 10.99 4.95 -5.25
CA ILE A 72 10.44 3.67 -4.79
C ILE A 72 10.50 2.61 -5.89
N ILE A 73 10.22 2.96 -7.15
CA ILE A 73 10.27 2.02 -8.28
C ILE A 73 11.67 1.42 -8.50
N LYS A 74 12.74 2.16 -8.15
CA LYS A 74 14.12 1.65 -8.30
C LYS A 74 14.36 0.41 -7.45
N ASP A 75 13.79 0.36 -6.24
CA ASP A 75 13.92 -0.81 -5.35
C ASP A 75 13.18 -2.05 -5.88
N HIS A 76 12.18 -1.83 -6.74
CA HIS A 76 11.37 -2.89 -7.36
C HIS A 76 11.88 -3.33 -8.73
N SER A 77 12.77 -2.55 -9.36
CA SER A 77 13.25 -2.80 -10.71
C SER A 77 14.17 -4.03 -10.78
N GLY A 78 13.71 -5.09 -11.47
CA GLY A 78 14.46 -6.34 -11.63
C GLY A 78 14.44 -7.27 -10.41
N PHE A 79 13.62 -6.96 -9.41
CA PHE A 79 13.40 -7.83 -8.25
C PHE A 79 12.23 -8.80 -8.48
N TRP A 80 11.14 -8.30 -9.06
CA TRP A 80 9.93 -9.07 -9.38
C TRP A 80 10.10 -9.91 -10.65
#